data_AF-A0A7S0USZ2-F1
#
_entry.id   AF-A0A7S0USZ2-F1
#
_cell.length_a   1.000
_cell.length_b   1.000
_cell.length_c   1.000
_cell.angle_alpha   90.00
_cell.angle_beta   90.00
_cell.angle_gamma   90.00
#
_symmetry.space_group_name_H-M   'P 1'
#
loop_
_entity.id
_entity.type
_entity.pdbx_description
1 polymer ?
#
loop_
_entity_poly.entity_id
_entity_poly.type
_entity_poly.pdbx_seq_one_letter_code
_entity_poly.pdbx_strand_id
1 'polypeptide(L)'
;LIDGERTKMERSERPNWIPDYRRGGVALKYVKRGYTAICNYLLTILLLPVAVSVSLELLNLYRSGSIYQLFSVARQTDLTFNLITVISCIVILSGVIFSYLLLKNRPVYLYDFSVYQAPKEWMVSNERVFEGLSASGVFSEESLSFQQKILARSGLGDRTYLPPIIDNHETAITMAAARAEFETVMFNTVQDLLSKTGVKPKDIGILVINCSLFNPTPSLCAMVINHFKMRSNIISYNLSGMGCSASPIAIDLARQMLQLYPNQYALVLSNENITQNWYFGNERSMLLPNCLFRVGGAAM
;
A
#
# COMPACT_ATOMS: atom_id res chain seq x y z
N LEU A 1 -51.56 48.58 -8.26
CA LEU A 1 -51.18 48.60 -9.68
C LEU A 1 -49.93 47.73 -9.84
N ILE A 2 -50.15 46.48 -10.28
CA ILE A 2 -49.23 45.61 -11.05
C ILE A 2 -47.98 45.18 -10.25
N ASP A 3 -47.98 44.10 -9.46
CA ASP A 3 -48.17 42.67 -9.78
C ASP A 3 -47.36 42.18 -11.00
N GLY A 4 -46.37 41.32 -10.75
CA GLY A 4 -45.39 40.92 -11.75
C GLY A 4 -44.41 39.86 -11.25
N GLU A 5 -44.94 38.76 -10.71
CA GLU A 5 -44.22 37.50 -10.62
C GLU A 5 -43.71 37.09 -12.01
N ARG A 6 -42.38 37.01 -12.16
CA ARG A 6 -41.76 36.24 -13.25
C ARG A 6 -41.09 35.01 -12.67
N THR A 7 -41.83 33.92 -12.77
CA THR A 7 -41.42 32.53 -12.62
C THR A 7 -40.13 32.27 -13.40
N LYS A 8 -39.01 32.06 -12.70
CA LYS A 8 -37.86 31.36 -13.30
C LYS A 8 -38.25 29.89 -13.36
N MET A 9 -38.55 29.40 -14.56
CA MET A 9 -38.59 27.96 -14.83
C MET A 9 -37.21 27.38 -14.51
N GLU A 10 -37.11 26.67 -13.39
CA GLU A 10 -36.06 25.69 -13.17
C GLU A 10 -36.19 24.63 -14.26
N ARG A 11 -35.30 24.72 -15.26
CA ARG A 11 -35.12 23.64 -16.22
C ARG A 11 -34.45 22.51 -15.44
N SER A 12 -35.22 21.50 -15.04
CA SER A 12 -34.71 20.32 -14.36
C SER A 12 -33.53 19.76 -15.16
N GLU A 13 -32.31 19.89 -14.63
CA GLU A 13 -31.15 19.20 -15.18
C GLU A 13 -31.40 17.70 -14.97
N ARG A 14 -31.86 17.04 -16.03
CA ARG A 14 -31.87 15.58 -16.06
C ARG A 14 -30.41 15.13 -15.87
N PRO A 15 -30.12 14.13 -15.02
CA PRO A 15 -28.78 13.60 -14.93
C PRO A 15 -28.43 13.02 -16.30
N ASN A 16 -27.55 13.71 -17.03
CA ASN A 16 -26.96 13.18 -18.25
C ASN A 16 -26.12 11.97 -17.83
N TRP A 17 -26.68 10.78 -18.03
CA TRP A 17 -26.01 9.49 -17.87
C TRP A 17 -24.82 9.32 -18.83
N ILE A 18 -24.68 10.21 -19.80
CA ILE A 18 -23.61 10.20 -20.78
C ILE A 18 -22.61 11.32 -20.43
N PRO A 19 -21.35 10.99 -20.14
CA PRO A 19 -20.32 11.99 -19.86
C PRO A 19 -20.15 12.94 -21.05
N ASP A 20 -20.09 14.26 -20.81
CA ASP A 20 -19.76 15.24 -21.84
C ASP A 20 -18.25 15.18 -22.15
N TYR A 21 -17.91 14.59 -23.29
CA TYR A 21 -16.52 14.37 -23.73
C TYR A 21 -15.84 15.60 -24.35
N ARG A 22 -16.50 16.77 -24.38
CA ARG A 22 -15.98 17.96 -25.09
C ARG A 22 -15.26 18.96 -24.17
N ARG A 23 -15.33 18.79 -22.85
CA ARG A 23 -14.76 19.72 -21.86
C ARG A 23 -13.99 18.98 -20.76
N GLY A 24 -12.67 18.94 -20.90
CA GLY A 24 -11.76 18.40 -19.90
C GLY A 24 -11.01 17.19 -20.43
N GLY A 25 -9.69 17.31 -20.54
CA GLY A 25 -8.81 16.29 -21.10
C GLY A 25 -9.11 14.92 -20.51
N VAL A 26 -9.41 13.96 -21.39
CA VAL A 26 -9.50 12.54 -21.07
C VAL A 26 -8.38 12.21 -20.12
N ALA A 27 -8.73 11.86 -18.88
CA ALA A 27 -7.77 11.72 -17.80
C ALA A 27 -6.65 10.77 -18.25
N LEU A 28 -5.46 11.34 -18.51
CA LEU A 28 -4.25 10.63 -18.96
C LEU A 28 -4.00 9.36 -18.14
N LYS A 29 -4.45 9.35 -16.89
CA LYS A 29 -4.47 8.22 -15.97
C LYS A 29 -5.18 6.99 -16.53
N TYR A 30 -6.34 7.13 -17.15
CA TYR A 30 -7.09 6.01 -17.75
C TYR A 30 -6.47 5.55 -19.07
N VAL A 31 -5.96 6.49 -19.87
CA VAL A 31 -5.22 6.16 -21.12
C VAL A 31 -3.96 5.39 -20.79
N LYS A 32 -3.18 5.84 -19.80
CA LYS A 32 -1.97 5.14 -19.33
C LYS A 32 -2.32 3.75 -18.77
N ARG A 33 -3.39 3.63 -17.99
CA ARG A 33 -3.83 2.33 -17.43
C ARG A 33 -4.30 1.36 -18.52
N GLY A 34 -5.03 1.86 -19.51
CA GLY A 34 -5.44 1.09 -20.69
C GLY A 34 -4.24 0.68 -21.55
N TYR A 35 -3.29 1.59 -21.78
CA TYR A 35 -2.04 1.31 -22.50
C TYR A 35 -1.18 0.27 -21.79
N THR A 36 -0.98 0.39 -20.47
CA THR A 36 -0.21 -0.60 -19.69
C THR A 36 -0.92 -1.96 -19.67
N ALA A 37 -2.25 -1.99 -19.58
CA ALA A 37 -3.01 -3.23 -19.69
C ALA A 37 -2.87 -3.85 -21.09
N ILE A 38 -3.02 -3.06 -22.15
CA ILE A 38 -2.84 -3.52 -23.53
C ILE A 38 -1.43 -4.04 -23.73
N CYS A 39 -0.37 -3.34 -23.28
CA CYS A 39 1.01 -3.83 -23.40
C CYS A 39 1.25 -5.12 -22.63
N ASN A 40 0.77 -5.23 -21.38
CA ASN A 40 0.93 -6.44 -20.57
C ASN A 40 0.16 -7.64 -21.12
N TYR A 41 -0.98 -7.39 -21.77
CA TYR A 41 -1.83 -8.42 -22.35
C TYR A 41 -1.75 -8.46 -23.89
N LEU A 42 -0.80 -7.77 -24.53
CA LEU A 42 -0.76 -7.60 -25.98
C LEU A 42 -0.52 -8.95 -26.66
N LEU A 43 0.48 -9.68 -26.16
CA LEU A 43 0.80 -11.03 -26.59
C LEU A 43 -0.41 -11.96 -26.42
N THR A 44 -1.11 -11.88 -25.29
CA THR A 44 -2.31 -12.70 -25.07
C THR A 44 -3.47 -12.33 -25.98
N ILE A 45 -3.71 -11.05 -26.23
CA ILE A 45 -4.79 -10.56 -27.11
C ILE A 45 -4.49 -10.92 -28.57
N LEU A 46 -3.22 -10.84 -29.00
CA LEU A 46 -2.79 -11.20 -30.34
C LEU A 46 -2.87 -12.71 -30.59
N LEU A 47 -2.57 -13.52 -29.57
CA LEU A 47 -2.50 -14.98 -29.70
C LEU A 47 -3.84 -15.69 -29.44
N LEU A 48 -4.80 -15.03 -28.77
CA LEU A 48 -6.15 -15.56 -28.56
C LEU A 48 -6.91 -15.87 -29.87
N PRO A 49 -6.98 -14.98 -30.89
CA PRO A 49 -7.68 -15.28 -32.14
C PRO A 49 -6.99 -16.40 -32.93
N VAL A 50 -5.66 -16.51 -32.85
CA VAL A 50 -4.92 -17.63 -33.45
C VAL A 50 -5.29 -18.94 -32.77
N ALA A 51 -5.36 -18.95 -31.43
CA ALA A 51 -5.80 -20.11 -30.66
C ALA A 51 -7.23 -20.55 -31.02
N VAL A 52 -8.15 -19.58 -31.13
CA VAL A 52 -9.56 -19.83 -31.48
C VAL A 52 -9.69 -20.35 -32.91
N SER A 53 -8.97 -19.76 -33.87
CA SER A 53 -8.98 -20.21 -35.26
C SER A 53 -8.50 -21.66 -35.40
N VAL A 54 -7.37 -21.99 -34.77
CA VAL A 54 -6.81 -23.36 -34.77
C VAL A 54 -7.77 -24.35 -34.10
N SER A 55 -8.41 -23.95 -33.00
CA SER A 55 -9.38 -24.79 -32.29
C SER A 55 -10.64 -25.06 -33.12
N LEU A 56 -11.12 -24.06 -33.86
CA LEU A 56 -12.28 -24.18 -34.74
C LEU A 56 -11.97 -25.08 -35.95
N GLU A 57 -10.78 -24.94 -36.56
CA GLU A 57 -10.35 -25.84 -37.63
C GLU A 57 -10.20 -27.28 -37.15
N LEU A 58 -9.60 -27.50 -35.97
CA LEU A 58 -9.53 -28.83 -35.34
C LEU A 58 -10.90 -29.44 -35.08
N LEU A 59 -11.86 -28.65 -34.58
CA LEU A 59 -13.24 -29.09 -34.36
C LEU A 59 -13.96 -29.41 -35.68
N ASN A 60 -13.78 -28.61 -36.72
CA ASN A 60 -14.34 -28.87 -38.04
C ASN A 60 -13.77 -30.16 -38.65
N LEU A 61 -12.45 -30.38 -38.54
CA LEU A 61 -11.77 -31.58 -39.00
C LEU A 61 -12.19 -32.83 -38.21
N TYR A 62 -12.45 -32.70 -36.91
CA TYR A 62 -12.99 -33.78 -36.08
C TYR A 62 -14.43 -34.13 -36.49
N ARG A 63 -15.27 -33.12 -36.72
CA ARG A 63 -16.68 -33.29 -37.08
C ARG A 63 -16.87 -33.83 -38.49
N SER A 64 -15.97 -33.54 -39.42
CA SER A 64 -15.98 -34.04 -40.80
C SER A 64 -15.41 -35.47 -40.94
N GLY A 65 -14.90 -36.07 -39.85
CA GLY A 65 -14.27 -37.40 -39.89
C GLY A 65 -12.92 -37.43 -40.64
N SER A 66 -12.40 -36.27 -41.05
CA SER A 66 -11.22 -36.14 -41.90
C SER A 66 -9.90 -36.41 -41.17
N ILE A 67 -9.90 -36.47 -39.83
CA ILE A 67 -8.70 -36.77 -39.03
C ILE A 67 -8.14 -38.17 -39.35
N TYR A 68 -9.02 -39.16 -39.55
CA TYR A 68 -8.59 -40.51 -39.91
C TYR A 68 -7.99 -40.59 -41.32
N GLN A 69 -8.54 -39.81 -42.28
CA GLN A 69 -8.00 -39.71 -43.63
C GLN A 69 -6.70 -38.88 -43.69
N LEU A 70 -6.57 -37.81 -42.91
CA LEU A 70 -5.32 -37.07 -42.76
C LEU A 70 -4.23 -37.96 -42.16
N PHE A 71 -4.55 -38.82 -41.20
CA PHE A 71 -3.60 -39.73 -40.59
C PHE A 71 -3.13 -40.84 -41.56
N SER A 72 -4.02 -41.35 -42.41
CA SER A 72 -3.66 -42.32 -43.46
C SER A 72 -2.85 -41.69 -44.60
N VAL A 73 -3.19 -40.45 -44.99
CA VAL A 73 -2.48 -39.70 -46.05
C VAL A 73 -1.13 -39.18 -45.56
N ALA A 74 -1.01 -38.75 -44.30
CA ALA A 74 0.26 -38.36 -43.68
C ALA A 74 1.25 -39.54 -43.56
N ARG A 75 0.75 -40.78 -43.53
CA ARG A 75 1.57 -42.00 -43.50
C ARG A 75 2.03 -42.45 -44.89
N GLN A 76 1.33 -42.06 -45.96
CA GLN A 76 1.60 -42.49 -47.34
C GLN A 76 2.27 -41.42 -48.22
N THR A 77 2.24 -40.16 -47.82
CA THR A 77 2.79 -39.06 -48.61
C THR A 77 3.92 -38.39 -47.85
N ASP A 78 5.08 -38.20 -48.50
CA ASP A 78 6.23 -37.40 -48.06
C ASP A 78 5.84 -35.91 -47.94
N LEU A 79 4.91 -35.62 -47.05
CA LEU A 79 4.36 -34.29 -46.80
C LEU A 79 5.31 -33.54 -45.86
N THR A 80 6.46 -33.17 -46.43
CA THR A 80 7.52 -32.41 -45.76
C THR A 80 7.10 -31.00 -45.33
N PHE A 81 5.92 -30.50 -45.76
CA PHE A 81 5.55 -29.09 -45.60
C PHE A 81 4.26 -28.75 -44.83
N ASN A 82 3.58 -29.68 -44.16
CA ASN A 82 2.40 -29.31 -43.33
C ASN A 82 2.33 -29.96 -41.95
N LEU A 83 3.03 -31.08 -41.71
CA LEU A 83 3.08 -31.67 -40.38
C LEU A 83 3.98 -30.86 -39.44
N ILE A 84 5.13 -30.40 -39.96
CA ILE A 84 6.11 -29.62 -39.21
C ILE A 84 5.52 -28.28 -38.76
N THR A 85 4.76 -27.61 -39.63
CA THR A 85 4.10 -26.33 -39.33
C THR A 85 3.01 -26.48 -38.28
N VAL A 86 2.15 -27.50 -38.39
CA VAL A 86 1.08 -27.77 -37.40
C VAL A 86 1.67 -28.12 -36.03
N ILE A 87 2.69 -28.98 -35.98
CA ILE A 87 3.38 -29.32 -34.73
C ILE A 87 4.05 -28.08 -34.13
N SER A 88 4.71 -27.26 -34.96
CA SER A 88 5.34 -26.01 -34.50
C SER A 88 4.30 -25.04 -33.91
N CYS A 89 3.14 -24.91 -34.54
CA CYS A 89 2.05 -24.07 -34.03
C CYS A 89 1.51 -24.57 -32.68
N ILE A 90 1.34 -25.89 -32.50
CA ILE A 90 0.89 -26.47 -31.22
C ILE A 90 1.94 -26.27 -30.13
N VAL A 91 3.22 -26.42 -30.45
CA VAL A 91 4.33 -26.21 -29.51
C VAL A 91 4.40 -24.74 -29.10
N ILE A 92 4.26 -23.80 -30.05
CA ILE A 92 4.22 -22.36 -29.74
C ILE A 92 2.99 -22.02 -28.90
N LEU A 93 1.81 -22.53 -29.26
CA LEU A 93 0.56 -22.25 -28.54
C LEU A 93 0.61 -22.79 -27.11
N SER A 94 1.08 -24.02 -26.92
CA SER A 94 1.25 -24.62 -25.60
C SER A 94 2.31 -23.88 -24.78
N GLY A 95 3.43 -23.48 -25.40
CA GLY A 95 4.44 -22.64 -24.77
C GLY A 95 3.90 -21.27 -24.33
N VAL A 96 3.05 -20.64 -25.15
CA VAL A 96 2.38 -19.36 -24.83
C VAL A 96 1.40 -19.52 -23.68
N ILE A 97 0.53 -20.54 -23.73
CA ILE A 97 -0.45 -20.80 -22.67
C ILE A 97 0.28 -21.12 -21.36
N PHE A 98 1.32 -21.96 -21.42
CA PHE A 98 2.13 -22.30 -20.26
C PHE A 98 2.85 -21.08 -19.68
N SER A 99 3.47 -20.27 -20.53
CA SER A 99 4.11 -19.01 -20.14
C SER A 99 3.10 -18.03 -19.53
N TYR A 100 1.92 -17.87 -20.13
CA TYR A 100 0.85 -17.02 -19.60
C TYR A 100 0.40 -17.48 -18.21
N LEU A 101 0.21 -18.79 -18.01
CA LEU A 101 -0.19 -19.34 -16.72
C LEU A 101 0.89 -19.18 -15.65
N LEU A 102 2.17 -19.29 -16.02
CA LEU A 102 3.31 -19.11 -15.12
C LEU A 102 3.60 -17.64 -14.79
N LEU A 103 3.47 -16.74 -15.77
CA LEU A 103 3.74 -15.30 -15.63
C LEU A 103 2.55 -14.52 -15.06
N LYS A 104 1.40 -15.18 -14.86
CA LYS A 104 0.23 -14.54 -14.28
C LYS A 104 0.48 -14.21 -12.81
N ASN A 105 0.77 -12.94 -12.54
CA ASN A 105 0.86 -12.41 -11.18
C ASN A 105 -0.44 -12.71 -10.42
N ARG A 106 -0.31 -13.38 -9.28
CA ARG A 106 -1.43 -13.61 -8.39
C ARG A 106 -1.87 -12.28 -7.77
N PRO A 107 -3.19 -12.01 -7.72
CA PRO A 107 -3.67 -10.82 -7.07
C PRO A 107 -3.35 -10.88 -5.58
N VAL A 108 -2.83 -9.77 -5.05
CA VAL A 108 -2.60 -9.57 -3.62
C VAL A 108 -3.72 -8.67 -3.11
N TYR A 109 -4.33 -9.08 -2.00
CA TYR A 109 -5.45 -8.37 -1.40
C TYR A 109 -5.06 -7.84 -0.03
N LEU A 110 -5.50 -6.62 0.27
CA LEU A 110 -5.52 -6.13 1.65
C LEU A 110 -6.63 -6.88 2.38
N TYR A 111 -6.27 -7.62 3.43
CA TYR A 111 -7.23 -8.39 4.20
C TYR A 111 -7.99 -7.50 5.18
N ASP A 112 -7.26 -6.76 6.01
CA ASP A 112 -7.80 -5.76 6.92
C ASP A 112 -6.68 -4.79 7.36
N PHE A 113 -7.03 -3.74 8.08
CA PHE A 113 -6.08 -2.82 8.70
C PHE A 113 -6.57 -2.33 10.06
N SER A 114 -5.63 -1.89 10.88
CA SER A 114 -5.86 -1.20 12.15
C SER A 114 -4.95 0.03 12.24
N VAL A 115 -5.46 1.08 12.89
CA VAL A 115 -4.73 2.33 13.12
C VAL A 115 -4.74 2.60 14.61
N TYR A 116 -3.57 2.93 15.15
CA TYR A 116 -3.43 3.25 16.55
C TYR A 116 -4.19 4.52 16.91
N GLN A 117 -5.07 4.42 17.90
CA GLN A 117 -5.62 5.57 18.58
C GLN A 117 -5.02 5.64 19.98
N ALA A 118 -4.22 6.68 20.23
CA ALA A 118 -3.60 6.84 21.54
C ALA A 118 -4.65 7.14 22.64
N PRO A 119 -4.36 6.78 23.90
CA PRO A 119 -5.20 7.10 25.04
C PRO A 119 -5.43 8.62 25.19
N LYS A 120 -6.53 9.00 25.87
CA LYS A 120 -6.90 10.41 26.05
C LYS A 120 -5.86 11.18 26.87
N GLU A 121 -5.10 10.49 27.71
CA GLU A 121 -4.02 11.01 28.54
C GLU A 121 -2.85 11.54 27.70
N TRP A 122 -2.71 11.07 26.46
CA TRP A 122 -1.67 11.52 25.53
C TRP A 122 -2.15 12.67 24.65
N MET A 123 -3.43 13.06 24.77
CA MET A 123 -4.05 14.06 23.92
C MET A 123 -3.61 15.46 24.33
N VAL A 124 -3.22 16.26 23.36
CA VAL A 124 -2.73 17.63 23.55
C VAL A 124 -3.41 18.60 22.58
N SER A 125 -3.73 19.79 23.09
CA SER A 125 -4.14 20.94 22.29
C SER A 125 -2.92 21.71 21.78
N ASN A 126 -3.11 22.56 20.76
CA ASN A 126 -2.02 23.43 20.30
C ASN A 126 -1.54 24.38 21.40
N GLU A 127 -2.45 24.83 22.27
CA GLU A 127 -2.14 25.66 23.43
C GLU A 127 -1.24 24.90 24.41
N ARG A 128 -1.60 23.67 24.77
CA ARG A 128 -0.82 22.84 25.70
C ARG A 128 0.59 22.56 25.16
N VAL A 129 0.71 22.27 23.86
CA VAL A 129 2.01 22.09 23.21
C VAL A 129 2.86 23.36 23.32
N PHE A 130 2.26 24.52 23.09
CA PHE A 130 2.97 25.80 23.17
C PHE A 130 3.36 26.18 24.60
N GLU A 131 2.52 25.87 25.58
CA GLU A 131 2.84 26.01 27.02
C GLU A 131 4.06 25.18 27.36
N GLY A 132 4.11 23.91 26.93
CA GLY A 132 5.28 23.05 27.12
C GLY A 132 6.53 23.63 26.46
N LEU A 133 6.45 24.05 25.19
CA LEU A 133 7.57 24.69 24.51
C LEU A 133 8.11 25.90 25.29
N SER A 134 7.22 26.74 25.82
CA SER A 134 7.59 27.93 26.59
C SER A 134 8.18 27.58 27.96
N ALA A 135 7.59 26.60 28.66
CA ALA A 135 8.02 26.14 29.97
C ALA A 135 9.38 25.41 29.95
N SER A 136 9.78 24.87 28.80
CA SER A 136 11.08 24.19 28.65
C SER A 136 12.29 25.09 28.93
N GLY A 137 12.15 26.41 28.74
CA GLY A 137 13.25 27.37 28.92
C GLY A 137 14.40 27.25 27.90
N VAL A 138 14.27 26.40 26.88
CA VAL A 138 15.34 26.11 25.91
C VAL A 138 15.30 27.04 24.69
N PHE A 139 14.12 27.52 24.32
CA PHE A 139 13.90 28.26 23.08
C PHE A 139 13.95 29.79 23.30
N SER A 140 14.56 30.50 22.36
CA SER A 140 14.53 31.97 22.32
C SER A 140 13.13 32.50 22.02
N GLU A 141 12.87 33.77 22.34
CA GLU A 141 11.59 34.42 22.02
C GLU A 141 11.26 34.37 20.52
N GLU A 142 12.27 34.51 19.66
CA GLU A 142 12.09 34.39 18.21
C GLU A 142 11.64 32.98 17.80
N SER A 143 12.29 31.94 18.35
CA SER A 143 11.94 30.54 18.11
C SER A 143 10.55 30.21 18.64
N LEU A 144 10.18 30.71 19.82
CA LEU A 144 8.83 30.54 20.38
C LEU A 144 7.78 31.22 19.50
N SER A 145 8.01 32.48 19.09
CA SER A 145 7.11 33.19 18.16
C SER A 145 6.95 32.44 16.84
N PHE A 146 8.03 31.87 16.31
CA PHE A 146 7.98 31.07 15.10
C PHE A 146 7.16 29.80 15.29
N GLN A 147 7.44 29.00 16.33
CA GLN A 147 6.71 27.77 16.62
C GLN A 147 5.22 28.02 16.87
N GLN A 148 4.86 29.11 17.57
CA GLN A 148 3.47 29.52 17.77
C GLN A 148 2.75 29.76 16.43
N LYS A 149 3.39 30.47 15.50
CA LYS A 149 2.84 30.72 14.16
C LYS A 149 2.67 29.43 13.36
N ILE A 150 3.60 28.48 13.51
CA ILE A 150 3.49 27.16 12.85
C ILE A 150 2.33 26.37 13.45
N LEU A 151 2.23 26.25 14.77
CA LEU A 151 1.12 25.52 15.42
C LEU A 151 -0.23 26.06 14.96
N ALA A 152 -0.41 27.38 14.97
CA ALA A 152 -1.64 28.05 14.54
C ALA A 152 -1.99 27.87 13.04
N ARG A 153 -1.02 27.51 12.19
CA ARG A 153 -1.20 27.39 10.72
C ARG A 153 -0.91 25.99 10.18
N SER A 154 -0.60 25.04 11.04
CA SER A 154 -0.20 23.67 10.69
C SER A 154 -1.35 22.84 10.12
N GLY A 155 -2.60 23.21 10.41
CA GLY A 155 -3.78 22.40 10.12
C GLY A 155 -4.01 21.27 11.13
N LEU A 156 -3.19 21.18 12.19
CA LEU A 156 -3.40 20.26 13.30
C LEU A 156 -4.48 20.80 14.25
N GLY A 157 -5.51 20.00 14.51
CA GLY A 157 -6.54 20.33 15.49
C GLY A 157 -6.09 20.06 16.94
N ASP A 158 -6.93 20.43 17.91
CA ASP A 158 -6.61 20.30 19.34
C ASP A 158 -6.81 18.88 19.91
N ARG A 159 -6.97 17.89 19.04
CA ARG A 159 -7.16 16.48 19.39
C ARG A 159 -6.08 15.62 18.75
N THR A 160 -4.83 16.04 18.97
CA THR A 160 -3.64 15.30 18.52
C THR A 160 -2.93 14.68 19.72
N TYR A 161 -1.95 13.81 19.48
CA TYR A 161 -1.32 13.03 20.55
C TYR A 161 0.20 13.20 20.55
N LEU A 162 0.77 13.34 21.74
CA LEU A 162 2.22 13.32 22.00
C LEU A 162 2.54 12.23 23.04
N PRO A 163 3.74 11.64 23.01
CA PRO A 163 4.17 10.72 24.07
C PRO A 163 4.23 11.47 25.41
N PRO A 164 3.92 10.80 26.54
CA PRO A 164 3.89 11.41 27.87
C PRO A 164 5.19 12.12 28.27
N ILE A 165 6.31 11.66 27.70
CA ILE A 165 7.66 12.12 27.99
C ILE A 165 7.92 13.54 27.49
N ILE A 166 7.15 14.00 26.49
CA ILE A 166 7.28 15.35 25.94
C ILE A 166 6.56 16.39 26.84
N ASP A 167 5.55 15.99 27.61
CA ASP A 167 4.76 16.90 28.46
C ASP A 167 5.41 17.15 29.85
N ASN A 168 6.27 16.24 30.33
CA ASN A 168 6.76 16.26 31.71
C ASN A 168 8.12 16.95 31.95
N HIS A 169 8.74 17.58 30.94
CA HIS A 169 9.98 18.39 31.02
C HIS A 169 11.25 17.74 31.65
N GLU A 170 11.15 16.62 32.36
CA GLU A 170 12.24 16.02 33.15
C GLU A 170 12.64 14.61 32.73
N THR A 171 11.94 13.99 31.77
CA THR A 171 12.23 12.59 31.42
C THR A 171 13.22 12.48 30.26
N ALA A 172 14.43 12.06 30.60
CA ALA A 172 15.54 11.80 29.69
C ALA A 172 15.09 11.07 28.41
N ILE A 173 15.44 11.66 27.27
CA ILE A 173 15.38 11.04 25.95
C ILE A 173 16.26 9.78 25.98
N THR A 174 15.64 8.65 26.28
CA THR A 174 16.33 7.37 26.47
C THR A 174 15.82 6.35 25.47
N MET A 175 16.64 5.35 25.20
CA MET A 175 16.23 4.21 24.38
C MET A 175 15.09 3.42 25.03
N ALA A 176 15.05 3.37 26.37
CA ALA A 176 13.97 2.72 27.11
C ALA A 176 12.61 3.41 26.88
N ALA A 177 12.60 4.74 26.96
CA ALA A 177 11.44 5.57 26.66
C ALA A 177 10.90 5.36 25.23
N ALA A 178 11.80 5.38 24.25
CA ALA A 178 11.44 5.13 22.85
C ALA A 178 10.89 3.71 22.63
N ARG A 179 11.47 2.70 23.27
CA ARG A 179 10.93 1.33 23.26
C ARG A 179 9.52 1.30 23.85
N ALA A 180 9.28 1.95 24.98
CA ALA A 180 7.96 1.99 25.60
C ALA A 180 6.90 2.64 24.68
N GLU A 181 7.23 3.74 24.00
CA GLU A 181 6.34 4.33 22.97
C GLU A 181 6.06 3.32 21.85
N PHE A 182 7.11 2.71 21.28
CA PHE A 182 6.96 1.75 20.20
C PHE A 182 6.09 0.55 20.61
N GLU A 183 6.35 -0.05 21.77
CA GLU A 183 5.60 -1.20 22.28
C GLU A 183 4.13 -0.82 22.50
N THR A 184 3.86 0.33 23.10
CA THR A 184 2.49 0.81 23.35
C THR A 184 1.73 1.03 22.04
N VAL A 185 2.37 1.66 21.05
CA VAL A 185 1.73 1.94 19.76
C VAL A 185 1.55 0.64 18.96
N MET A 186 2.65 -0.10 18.75
CA MET A 186 2.65 -1.20 17.79
C MET A 186 2.04 -2.48 18.33
N PHE A 187 2.23 -2.83 19.60
CA PHE A 187 1.63 -4.05 20.12
C PHE A 187 0.11 -3.92 20.19
N ASN A 188 -0.42 -2.77 20.62
CA ASN A 188 -1.86 -2.53 20.59
C ASN A 188 -2.42 -2.58 19.16
N THR A 189 -1.77 -1.93 18.20
CA THR A 189 -2.24 -1.91 16.80
C THR A 189 -2.24 -3.31 16.17
N VAL A 190 -1.20 -4.11 16.43
CA VAL A 190 -1.12 -5.50 15.95
C VAL A 190 -2.15 -6.38 16.65
N GLN A 191 -2.31 -6.24 17.97
CA GLN A 191 -3.29 -6.99 18.74
C GLN A 191 -4.72 -6.72 18.24
N ASP A 192 -5.06 -5.46 17.97
CA ASP A 192 -6.35 -5.06 17.40
C ASP A 192 -6.56 -5.70 16.03
N LEU A 193 -5.57 -5.63 15.13
CA LEU A 193 -5.67 -6.25 13.80
C LEU A 193 -5.86 -7.76 13.89
N LEU A 194 -5.08 -8.45 14.72
CA LEU A 194 -5.17 -9.90 14.89
C LEU A 194 -6.52 -10.31 15.49
N SER A 195 -7.03 -9.55 16.46
CA SER A 195 -8.34 -9.81 17.06
C SER A 195 -9.49 -9.60 16.07
N LYS A 196 -9.39 -8.57 15.22
CA LYS A 196 -10.37 -8.23 14.19
C LYS A 196 -10.43 -9.27 13.07
N THR A 197 -9.26 -9.78 12.68
CA THR A 197 -9.10 -10.72 11.56
C THR A 197 -9.23 -12.19 11.96
N GLY A 198 -8.96 -12.53 13.22
CA GLY A 198 -8.87 -13.91 13.70
C GLY A 198 -7.63 -14.66 13.20
N VAL A 199 -6.71 -13.99 12.50
CA VAL A 199 -5.47 -14.59 12.00
C VAL A 199 -4.54 -14.87 13.18
N LYS A 200 -3.96 -16.07 13.23
CA LYS A 200 -3.02 -16.40 14.31
C LYS A 200 -1.64 -15.83 14.00
N PRO A 201 -0.88 -15.33 14.99
CA PRO A 201 0.48 -14.86 14.78
C PRO A 201 1.41 -15.85 14.07
N LYS A 202 1.17 -17.16 14.23
CA LYS A 202 1.95 -18.23 13.60
C LYS A 202 1.65 -18.42 12.11
N ASP A 203 0.51 -17.93 11.62
CA ASP A 203 0.09 -18.02 10.22
C ASP A 203 0.72 -16.90 9.37
N ILE A 204 1.23 -15.84 10.02
CA ILE A 204 1.93 -14.74 9.37
C ILE A 204 3.32 -15.21 8.95
N GLY A 205 3.61 -15.03 7.66
CA GLY A 205 4.85 -15.50 7.07
C GLY A 205 5.84 -14.45 6.64
N ILE A 206 5.37 -13.22 6.45
CA ILE A 206 6.18 -12.07 6.09
C ILE A 206 5.82 -10.95 7.06
N LEU A 207 6.83 -10.30 7.63
CA LEU A 207 6.69 -9.12 8.48
C LEU A 207 7.52 -7.98 7.88
N VAL A 208 6.88 -6.86 7.56
CA VAL A 208 7.57 -5.66 7.12
C VAL A 208 7.26 -4.55 8.11
N ILE A 209 8.27 -4.02 8.78
CA ILE A 209 8.11 -2.87 9.68
C ILE A 209 8.84 -1.69 9.07
N ASN A 210 8.22 -0.52 9.06
CA ASN A 210 8.90 0.74 8.77
C ASN A 210 8.83 1.70 9.96
N CYS A 211 9.99 2.27 10.30
CA CYS A 211 10.16 3.34 11.28
C CYS A 211 11.45 4.09 10.95
N SER A 212 11.37 5.41 10.73
CA SER A 212 12.54 6.18 10.29
C SER A 212 13.41 6.60 11.46
N LEU A 213 12.75 7.04 12.54
CA LEU A 213 13.34 7.78 13.64
C LEU A 213 13.80 6.92 14.82
N PHE A 214 13.47 5.63 14.84
CA PHE A 214 13.88 4.71 15.91
C PHE A 214 14.21 3.31 15.37
N ASN A 215 15.50 2.97 15.38
CA ASN A 215 16.02 1.72 14.83
C ASN A 215 16.98 1.03 15.82
N PRO A 216 16.44 0.40 16.89
CA PRO A 216 17.24 -0.21 17.93
C PRO A 216 17.80 -1.57 17.52
N THR A 217 18.77 -2.05 18.32
CA THR A 217 19.16 -3.47 18.39
C THR A 217 18.71 -4.03 19.75
N PRO A 218 17.95 -5.15 19.82
CA PRO A 218 17.39 -5.92 18.70
C PRO A 218 16.36 -5.12 17.88
N SER A 219 16.14 -5.53 16.62
CA SER A 219 15.29 -4.80 15.67
C SER A 219 13.83 -4.77 16.08
N LEU A 220 13.07 -3.80 15.55
CA LEU A 220 11.63 -3.68 15.77
C LEU A 220 10.89 -4.96 15.36
N CYS A 221 11.29 -5.57 14.24
CA CYS A 221 10.77 -6.86 13.80
C CYS A 221 10.99 -7.95 14.86
N ALA A 222 12.20 -8.04 15.40
CA ALA A 222 12.53 -9.03 16.43
C ALA A 222 11.69 -8.84 17.70
N MET A 223 11.43 -7.59 18.10
CA MET A 223 10.56 -7.30 19.24
C MET A 223 9.12 -7.80 19.00
N VAL A 224 8.54 -7.48 17.84
CA VAL A 224 7.18 -7.90 17.47
C VAL A 224 7.08 -9.43 17.35
N ILE A 225 8.04 -10.07 16.68
CA ILE A 225 8.10 -11.53 16.51
C ILE A 225 8.14 -12.22 17.89
N ASN A 226 9.00 -11.74 18.78
CA ASN A 226 9.16 -12.31 20.11
C ASN A 226 7.93 -12.06 21.00
N HIS A 227 7.29 -10.89 20.90
CA HIS A 227 6.11 -10.54 21.69
C HIS A 227 4.92 -11.43 21.32
N PHE A 228 4.57 -11.51 20.03
CA PHE A 228 3.41 -12.26 19.55
C PHE A 228 3.66 -13.76 19.33
N LYS A 229 4.88 -14.24 19.62
CA LYS A 229 5.29 -15.65 19.41
C LYS A 229 5.00 -16.12 17.99
N MET A 230 5.38 -15.30 17.02
CA MET A 230 5.28 -15.62 15.60
C MET A 230 6.18 -16.82 15.25
N ARG A 231 5.99 -17.39 14.05
CA ARG A 231 6.77 -18.55 13.61
C ARG A 231 8.27 -18.23 13.46
N SER A 232 9.13 -19.21 13.69
CA SER A 232 10.59 -19.04 13.65
C SER A 232 11.17 -18.83 12.23
N ASN A 233 10.47 -19.30 11.20
CA ASN A 233 10.84 -19.13 9.79
C ASN A 233 10.10 -17.95 9.13
N ILE A 234 9.73 -16.93 9.90
CA ILE A 234 9.15 -15.70 9.36
C ILE A 234 10.22 -14.90 8.60
N ILE A 235 9.85 -14.34 7.45
CA ILE A 235 10.72 -13.44 6.70
C ILE A 235 10.44 -12.02 7.20
N SER A 236 11.44 -11.35 7.78
CA SER A 236 11.26 -10.03 8.38
C SER A 236 12.12 -8.95 7.72
N TYR A 237 11.52 -7.81 7.39
CA TYR A 237 12.19 -6.62 6.86
C TYR A 237 11.98 -5.43 7.79
N ASN A 238 13.08 -4.82 8.25
CA ASN A 238 13.05 -3.58 9.03
C ASN A 238 13.53 -2.42 8.15
N LEU A 239 12.61 -1.55 7.78
CA LEU A 239 12.78 -0.45 6.86
C LEU A 239 12.99 0.86 7.61
N SER A 240 14.06 1.59 7.29
CA SER A 240 14.44 2.84 7.96
C SER A 240 14.88 3.91 6.98
N GLY A 241 14.85 5.18 7.40
CA GLY A 241 15.44 6.31 6.65
C GLY A 241 14.66 6.78 5.41
N MET A 242 13.46 6.25 5.16
CA MET A 242 12.62 6.65 4.02
C MET A 242 11.60 7.74 4.35
N GLY A 243 11.44 8.10 5.64
CA GLY A 243 10.51 9.11 6.10
C GLY A 243 9.06 8.77 5.74
N CYS A 244 8.26 9.79 5.44
CA CYS A 244 6.84 9.66 5.13
C CYS A 244 6.53 8.78 3.89
N SER A 245 7.54 8.46 3.06
CA SER A 245 7.38 7.59 1.88
C SER A 245 7.52 6.10 2.20
N ALA A 246 7.92 5.74 3.43
CA ALA A 246 8.23 4.38 3.81
C ALA A 246 7.03 3.42 3.74
N SER A 247 5.83 3.92 4.05
CA SER A 247 4.61 3.07 4.10
C SER A 247 4.20 2.52 2.72
N PRO A 248 4.06 3.34 1.66
CA PRO A 248 3.84 2.81 0.31
C PRO A 248 4.92 1.84 -0.17
N ILE A 249 6.20 2.08 0.19
CA ILE A 249 7.31 1.20 -0.17
C ILE A 249 7.20 -0.14 0.56
N ALA A 250 6.84 -0.13 1.85
CA ALA A 250 6.62 -1.33 2.64
C ALA A 250 5.47 -2.18 2.07
N ILE A 251 4.39 -1.55 1.62
CA ILE A 251 3.26 -2.22 0.97
C ILE A 251 3.69 -2.84 -0.38
N ASP A 252 4.45 -2.12 -1.19
CA ASP A 252 4.93 -2.65 -2.48
C ASP A 252 5.88 -3.84 -2.27
N LEU A 253 6.77 -3.76 -1.27
CA LEU A 253 7.62 -4.88 -0.86
C LEU A 253 6.77 -6.08 -0.43
N ALA A 254 5.78 -5.89 0.44
CA ALA A 254 4.88 -6.97 0.86
C ALA A 254 4.13 -7.60 -0.32
N ARG A 255 3.67 -6.80 -1.29
CA ARG A 255 3.06 -7.29 -2.54
C ARG A 255 4.02 -8.19 -3.31
N GLN A 256 5.25 -7.74 -3.54
CA GLN A 256 6.26 -8.52 -4.26
C GLN A 256 6.58 -9.83 -3.51
N MET A 257 6.69 -9.78 -2.18
CA MET A 257 6.92 -10.96 -1.36
C MET A 257 5.76 -11.96 -1.43
N LEU A 258 4.51 -11.51 -1.39
CA LEU A 258 3.34 -12.39 -1.53
C LEU A 258 3.20 -13.00 -2.93
N GLN A 259 3.76 -12.36 -3.96
CA GLN A 259 3.84 -12.94 -5.31
C GLN A 259 4.88 -14.07 -5.38
N LEU A 260 5.97 -13.97 -4.62
CA LEU A 260 7.02 -14.99 -4.54
C LEU A 260 6.66 -16.15 -3.59
N TYR A 261 5.99 -15.84 -2.47
CA TYR A 261 5.61 -16.78 -1.42
C TYR A 261 4.08 -16.92 -1.34
N PRO A 262 3.48 -17.81 -2.15
CA PRO A 262 2.03 -17.94 -2.20
C PRO A 262 1.45 -18.54 -0.91
N ASN A 263 0.15 -18.29 -0.68
CA ASN A 263 -0.63 -18.83 0.44
C ASN A 263 -0.07 -18.46 1.82
N GLN A 264 0.43 -17.24 1.98
CA GLN A 264 0.90 -16.70 3.25
C GLN A 264 0.23 -15.37 3.55
N TYR A 265 0.22 -14.99 4.83
CA TYR A 265 -0.12 -13.64 5.25
C TYR A 265 1.15 -12.80 5.38
N ALA A 266 1.09 -11.56 4.90
CA ALA A 266 2.09 -10.54 5.19
C ALA A 266 1.49 -9.52 6.15
N LEU A 267 2.26 -9.14 7.17
CA LEU A 267 1.91 -8.08 8.11
C LEU A 267 2.82 -6.90 7.82
N VAL A 268 2.25 -5.74 7.49
CA VAL A 268 2.95 -4.49 7.27
C VAL A 268 2.65 -3.53 8.40
N LEU A 269 3.69 -3.09 9.09
CA LEU A 269 3.63 -2.20 10.23
C LEU A 269 4.30 -0.88 9.89
N SER A 270 3.63 0.21 10.22
CA SER A 270 4.12 1.57 10.03
C SER A 270 3.96 2.35 11.33
N ASN A 271 5.05 2.92 11.82
CA ASN A 271 5.05 3.80 12.97
C ASN A 271 6.21 4.77 12.89
N GLU A 272 6.02 5.99 13.38
CA GLU A 272 7.08 6.97 13.50
C GLU A 272 7.25 7.32 14.98
N ASN A 273 8.38 6.94 15.57
CA ASN A 273 8.65 7.13 16.99
C ASN A 273 9.29 8.50 17.21
N ILE A 274 8.62 9.34 17.99
CA ILE A 274 8.99 10.76 18.11
C ILE A 274 9.67 11.08 19.44
N THR A 275 9.66 10.15 20.41
CA THR A 275 10.23 10.36 21.76
C THR A 275 11.69 10.81 21.75
N GLN A 276 12.53 10.31 20.83
CA GLN A 276 13.97 10.61 20.86
C GLN A 276 14.43 11.78 20.01
N ASN A 277 13.55 12.28 19.14
CA ASN A 277 13.97 13.13 18.04
C ASN A 277 13.58 14.59 18.25
N TRP A 278 13.37 14.97 19.52
CA TRP A 278 13.06 16.34 19.89
C TRP A 278 14.29 17.23 19.72
N TYR A 279 14.12 18.34 19.00
CA TYR A 279 15.19 19.29 18.76
C TYR A 279 15.20 20.39 19.83
N PHE A 280 16.34 20.55 20.52
CA PHE A 280 16.55 21.54 21.60
C PHE A 280 17.34 22.78 21.14
N GLY A 281 17.56 22.96 19.85
CA GLY A 281 18.23 24.16 19.34
C GLY A 281 17.26 25.24 18.90
N ASN A 282 17.83 26.34 18.40
CA ASN A 282 17.07 27.51 17.93
C ASN A 282 17.17 27.70 16.40
N GLU A 283 17.70 26.71 15.67
CA GLU A 283 17.74 26.77 14.21
C GLU A 283 16.33 26.60 13.63
N ARG A 284 15.83 27.66 12.98
CA ARG A 284 14.43 27.77 12.56
C ARG A 284 13.97 26.63 11.66
N SER A 285 14.83 26.16 10.77
CA SER A 285 14.54 25.05 9.85
C SER A 285 14.35 23.70 10.56
N MET A 286 14.90 23.54 11.76
CA MET A 286 14.88 22.31 12.54
C MET A 286 13.76 22.26 13.60
N LEU A 287 13.00 23.36 13.78
CA LEU A 287 11.88 23.44 14.74
C LEU A 287 10.56 22.89 14.19
N LEU A 288 10.46 22.70 12.88
CA LEU A 288 9.25 22.20 12.21
C LEU A 288 8.79 20.83 12.75
N PRO A 289 9.67 19.81 12.90
CA PRO A 289 9.32 18.52 13.48
C PRO A 289 8.64 18.59 14.84
N ASN A 290 9.15 19.43 15.76
CA ASN A 290 8.59 19.60 17.11
C ASN A 290 7.13 20.09 17.06
N CYS A 291 6.79 20.90 16.06
CA CYS A 291 5.44 21.44 15.90
C CYS A 291 4.49 20.45 15.19
N LEU A 292 5.00 19.66 14.23
CA LEU A 292 4.18 18.91 13.28
C LEU A 292 3.99 17.43 13.64
N PHE A 293 5.01 16.78 14.20
CA PHE A 293 4.96 15.34 14.42
C PHE A 293 4.07 14.99 15.61
N ARG A 294 3.31 13.91 15.44
CA ARG A 294 2.36 13.38 16.40
C ARG A 294 2.47 11.86 16.41
N VAL A 295 2.07 11.25 17.51
CA VAL A 295 2.05 9.79 17.65
C VAL A 295 1.07 9.20 16.65
N GLY A 296 1.49 8.12 15.98
CA GLY A 296 0.62 7.36 15.09
C GLY A 296 1.24 6.02 14.72
N GLY A 297 0.39 5.02 14.52
CA GLY A 297 0.79 3.69 14.09
C GLY A 297 -0.28 3.05 13.22
N ALA A 298 0.12 2.19 12.30
CA ALA A 298 -0.78 1.43 11.45
C ALA A 298 -0.27 0.00 11.25
N ALA A 299 -1.19 -0.95 11.21
CA ALA A 299 -0.94 -2.35 10.87
C ALA A 299 -1.91 -2.76 9.75
N MET A 300 -1.43 -3.52 8.78
CA MET A 300 -2.20 -4.02 7.64
C MET A 300 -1.69 -5.37 7.14
#